data_AF-A0A8H5QX28-F1
#
_entry.id   AF-A0A8H5QX28-F1
#
_cell.length_a   1.000
_cell.length_b   1.000
_cell.length_c   1.000
_cell.angle_alpha   90.00
_cell.angle_beta   90.00
_cell.angle_gamma   90.00
#
_symmetry.space_group_name_H-M   'P 1'
#
loop_
_entity.id
_entity.type
_entity.pdbx_description
1 polymer ?
#
loop_
_entity_poly.entity_id
_entity_poly.type
_entity_poly.pdbx_seq_one_letter_code
_entity_poly.pdbx_strand_id
1 'polypeptide(L)'
;MPSHNEKRVQGVENLSPHQDASDAINQLVTLLHQYCSEGGFDALKGIIGENEGLKREKTKLRTAYDTNIEALSRHQTEFERQKVDFEKQLGSQKAQNEAILKVKQAADESVKKRQAELATLQEKLELQSSSAKSLMNEIKKKESTINVLEATNASQKETLLKAEKELATFQSEQKSMQERVDGLTTNLGEARGRLTTFHSFVVKLDNFEARRAEVGDALDSILKNALSFVESSIGITLDDTCLADVSVWARLRNHASIQRTIPLPASNSPAAKQMRVAAGLRIYSMALADHVFKSTYLIRNSDFEDVLRDLETEDPVHETFTRAVLLKIQPARQARNREAGAKMVADQVSDAIADLVPSSQKETLKARLYQVSLEACKAWLVIQQLLEPVRPVFSFHMPEEWMPLPSPVPQRNSKAGPPSAAREPLAARVENQGQQTRRSSAESQPIELDDIMQVVWPAFHVPSSQLEDDVGDQASELVQRGHVITRSQCREAETEMSRRNARKNARQNGGSSPTQRKRRDSAVFLSKTFPGGIGTEKGN
;
A
#
# COMPACT_ATOMS: atom_id res chain seq x y z
N MET A 1 -11.95 97.38 -126.06
CA MET A 1 -11.46 98.74 -125.78
C MET A 1 -10.87 99.31 -127.08
N PRO A 2 -11.24 100.54 -127.47
CA PRO A 2 -11.41 101.06 -128.86
C PRO A 2 -10.09 101.71 -129.38
N SER A 3 -9.90 102.32 -130.57
CA SER A 3 -10.73 103.26 -131.35
C SER A 3 -9.95 103.83 -132.56
N HIS A 4 -10.65 104.20 -133.66
CA HIS A 4 -10.46 105.41 -134.52
C HIS A 4 -9.08 105.74 -135.19
N ASN A 5 -8.91 106.51 -136.28
CA ASN A 5 -9.75 107.23 -137.24
C ASN A 5 -8.88 107.63 -138.46
N GLU A 6 -9.43 107.46 -139.67
CA GLU A 6 -9.73 108.48 -140.70
C GLU A 6 -8.96 109.83 -140.87
N LYS A 7 -8.87 110.22 -142.16
CA LYS A 7 -8.89 111.57 -142.82
C LYS A 7 -7.57 112.20 -143.28
N ARG A 8 -7.47 113.07 -144.32
CA ARG A 8 -8.22 113.50 -145.55
C ARG A 8 -7.58 114.87 -145.93
N VAL A 9 -7.73 115.29 -147.20
CA VAL A 9 -7.93 116.70 -147.68
C VAL A 9 -6.77 117.43 -148.41
N GLN A 10 -6.97 117.56 -149.73
CA GLN A 10 -7.12 118.74 -150.63
C GLN A 10 -6.22 119.99 -150.59
N GLY A 11 -5.92 120.44 -151.83
CA GLY A 11 -6.24 121.79 -152.38
C GLY A 11 -5.04 122.73 -152.56
N VAL A 12 -5.02 123.75 -153.43
CA VAL A 12 -5.91 124.31 -154.49
C VAL A 12 -5.15 125.53 -155.08
N GLU A 13 -5.22 125.74 -156.41
CA GLU A 13 -5.22 127.02 -157.22
C GLU A 13 -4.15 128.14 -156.97
N ASN A 14 -3.87 129.18 -157.79
CA ASN A 14 -4.71 130.03 -158.68
C ASN A 14 -3.87 131.12 -159.48
N LEU A 15 -4.48 131.73 -160.53
CA LEU A 15 -4.33 133.10 -161.15
C LEU A 15 -3.12 133.43 -162.10
N SER A 16 -3.25 133.81 -163.41
CA SER A 16 -3.84 134.99 -164.14
C SER A 16 -2.90 136.24 -164.20
N PRO A 17 -2.96 137.30 -165.08
CA PRO A 17 -3.72 137.62 -166.34
C PRO A 17 -2.93 138.32 -167.52
N HIS A 18 -3.62 138.55 -168.66
CA HIS A 18 -3.58 139.68 -169.63
C HIS A 18 -2.52 139.86 -170.77
N GLN A 19 -3.07 140.14 -171.98
CA GLN A 19 -2.57 140.95 -173.14
C GLN A 19 -1.38 140.41 -173.96
N ASP A 20 -1.22 140.57 -175.29
CA ASP A 20 -2.02 141.13 -176.38
C ASP A 20 -1.53 140.48 -177.71
N ALA A 21 -2.37 140.44 -178.74
CA ALA A 21 -2.31 139.48 -179.85
C ALA A 21 -1.25 139.70 -180.95
N SER A 22 -0.21 140.53 -180.73
CA SER A 22 0.86 140.77 -181.74
C SER A 22 2.29 140.42 -181.30
N ASP A 23 2.57 140.20 -180.02
CA ASP A 23 3.92 139.88 -179.49
C ASP A 23 4.19 138.37 -179.29
N ALA A 24 3.13 137.56 -179.12
CA ALA A 24 3.21 136.14 -178.76
C ALA A 24 3.90 135.24 -179.82
N ILE A 25 3.93 135.65 -181.10
CA ILE A 25 4.57 134.89 -182.18
C ILE A 25 6.09 135.16 -182.22
N ASN A 26 6.52 136.39 -181.93
CA ASN A 26 7.94 136.73 -181.87
C ASN A 26 8.61 136.23 -180.58
N GLN A 27 7.88 136.23 -179.45
CA GLN A 27 8.39 135.66 -178.21
C GLN A 27 8.51 134.14 -178.26
N LEU A 28 7.64 133.39 -178.95
CA LEU A 28 7.77 131.93 -179.07
C LEU A 28 9.02 131.51 -179.85
N VAL A 29 9.35 132.24 -180.92
CA VAL A 29 10.58 132.00 -181.69
C VAL A 29 11.82 132.41 -180.88
N THR A 30 11.72 133.46 -180.08
CA THR A 30 12.79 133.88 -179.15
C THR A 30 12.95 132.88 -177.99
N LEU A 31 11.84 132.34 -177.48
CA LEU A 31 11.80 131.27 -176.47
C LEU A 31 12.46 129.99 -176.97
N LEU A 32 12.27 129.62 -178.24
CA LEU A 32 12.94 128.45 -178.83
C LEU A 32 14.43 128.70 -179.06
N HIS A 33 14.84 129.91 -179.46
CA HIS A 33 16.25 130.20 -179.66
C HIS A 33 17.02 130.32 -178.33
N GLN A 34 16.37 130.82 -177.28
CA GLN A 34 16.93 130.94 -175.95
C GLN A 34 17.04 129.58 -175.23
N TYR A 35 16.05 128.69 -175.40
CA TYR A 35 16.09 127.32 -174.86
C TYR A 35 17.19 126.44 -175.49
N CYS A 36 17.66 126.79 -176.70
CA CYS A 36 18.71 126.05 -177.40
C CYS A 36 20.13 126.59 -177.14
N SER A 37 20.25 127.77 -176.52
CA SER A 37 21.54 128.46 -176.40
C SER A 37 22.06 128.51 -174.95
N GLU A 38 21.22 128.18 -173.95
CA GLU A 38 21.57 128.28 -172.53
C GLU A 38 21.30 126.97 -171.76
N GLY A 39 22.18 125.98 -171.90
CA GLY A 39 22.49 124.98 -170.85
C GLY A 39 21.38 124.05 -170.30
N GLY A 40 20.12 124.15 -170.73
CA GLY A 40 18.98 123.39 -170.18
C GLY A 40 19.08 121.87 -170.29
N PHE A 41 20.03 121.36 -171.09
CA PHE A 41 20.29 119.94 -171.23
C PHE A 41 20.96 119.31 -169.99
N ASP A 42 21.71 120.08 -169.20
CA ASP A 42 22.40 119.57 -168.01
C ASP A 42 21.45 119.35 -166.81
N ALA A 43 20.35 120.12 -166.72
CA ALA A 43 19.35 119.95 -165.67
C ALA A 43 18.55 118.64 -165.81
N LEU A 44 18.29 118.20 -167.05
CA LEU A 44 17.60 116.94 -167.32
C LEU A 44 18.48 115.72 -166.94
N LYS A 45 19.80 115.86 -167.03
CA LYS A 45 20.78 114.82 -166.66
C LYS A 45 20.84 114.59 -165.14
N GLY A 46 20.59 115.62 -164.33
CA GLY A 46 20.53 115.52 -162.86
C GLY A 46 19.33 114.68 -162.37
N ILE A 47 18.15 114.87 -162.96
CA ILE A 47 16.91 114.16 -162.58
C ILE A 47 17.01 112.66 -162.87
N ILE A 48 17.73 112.27 -163.93
CA ILE A 48 17.99 110.87 -164.25
C ILE A 48 18.91 110.22 -163.19
N GLY A 49 19.88 110.97 -162.63
CA GLY A 49 20.75 110.49 -161.56
C GLY A 49 20.03 110.22 -160.23
N GLU A 50 19.07 111.07 -159.86
CA GLU A 50 18.28 110.91 -158.62
C GLU A 50 17.30 109.72 -158.70
N ASN A 51 16.74 109.46 -159.88
CA ASN A 51 15.80 108.34 -160.09
C ASN A 51 16.49 106.96 -159.94
N GLU A 52 17.77 106.85 -160.34
CA GLU A 52 18.61 105.67 -160.09
C GLU A 52 19.02 105.54 -158.60
N GLY A 53 19.09 106.64 -157.85
CA GLY A 53 19.32 106.63 -156.39
C GLY A 53 18.14 106.03 -155.62
N LEU A 54 16.91 106.47 -155.95
CA LEU A 54 15.68 105.99 -155.31
C LEU A 54 15.38 104.51 -155.56
N LYS A 55 15.77 103.96 -156.72
CA LYS A 55 15.67 102.51 -156.99
C LYS A 55 16.56 101.66 -156.09
N ARG A 56 17.77 102.15 -155.74
CA ARG A 56 18.70 101.46 -154.82
C ARG A 56 18.22 101.46 -153.37
N GLU A 57 17.51 102.51 -152.94
CA GLU A 57 16.94 102.57 -151.59
C GLU A 57 15.74 101.63 -151.41
N LYS A 58 14.87 101.56 -152.43
CA LYS A 58 13.69 100.67 -152.40
C LYS A 58 14.06 99.19 -152.32
N THR A 59 15.19 98.80 -152.91
CA THR A 59 15.71 97.43 -152.85
C THR A 59 16.28 97.11 -151.46
N LYS A 60 17.09 98.00 -150.87
CA LYS A 60 17.60 97.82 -149.49
C LYS A 60 16.49 97.69 -148.45
N LEU A 61 15.44 98.50 -148.56
CA LEU A 61 14.35 98.48 -147.58
C LEU A 61 13.54 97.17 -147.61
N ARG A 62 13.40 96.57 -148.79
CA ARG A 62 12.71 95.28 -148.95
C ARG A 62 13.50 94.13 -148.32
N THR A 63 14.82 94.12 -148.51
CA THR A 63 15.71 93.14 -147.86
C THR A 63 15.69 93.25 -146.33
N ALA A 64 15.65 94.47 -145.79
CA ALA A 64 15.55 94.70 -144.35
C ALA A 64 14.21 94.20 -143.76
N TYR A 65 13.11 94.35 -144.49
CA TYR A 65 11.78 93.91 -144.05
C TYR A 65 11.67 92.38 -143.96
N ASP A 66 12.18 91.66 -144.97
CA ASP A 66 12.11 90.19 -145.01
C ASP A 66 12.95 89.55 -143.89
N THR A 67 14.11 90.14 -143.57
CA THR A 67 15.00 89.66 -142.49
C THR A 67 14.34 89.77 -141.10
N ASN A 68 13.51 90.80 -140.89
CA ASN A 68 12.87 91.05 -139.61
C ASN A 68 11.71 90.08 -139.33
N ILE A 69 10.98 89.66 -140.37
CA ILE A 69 9.89 88.68 -140.24
C ILE A 69 10.43 87.30 -139.86
N GLU A 70 11.56 86.86 -140.44
CA GLU A 70 12.17 85.59 -140.06
C GLU A 70 12.64 85.56 -138.59
N ALA A 71 13.18 86.67 -138.08
CA ALA A 71 13.63 86.76 -136.69
C ALA A 71 12.47 86.66 -135.69
N LEU A 72 11.33 87.29 -135.99
CA LEU A 72 10.10 87.23 -135.17
C LEU A 72 9.51 85.81 -135.14
N SER A 73 9.47 85.10 -136.27
CA SER A 73 8.97 83.73 -136.32
C SER A 73 9.83 82.75 -135.50
N ARG A 74 11.15 82.93 -135.46
CA ARG A 74 12.06 82.11 -134.61
C ARG A 74 11.83 82.37 -133.12
N HIS A 75 11.65 83.62 -132.71
CA HIS A 75 11.40 83.96 -131.31
C HIS A 75 10.08 83.37 -130.79
N GLN A 76 9.04 83.35 -131.63
CA GLN A 76 7.74 82.81 -131.25
C GLN A 76 7.76 81.27 -131.11
N THR A 77 8.56 80.57 -131.91
CA THR A 77 8.75 79.11 -131.76
C THR A 77 9.57 78.75 -130.52
N GLU A 78 10.59 79.54 -130.18
CA GLU A 78 11.41 79.31 -128.98
C GLU A 78 10.60 79.52 -127.68
N PHE A 79 9.73 80.54 -127.65
CA PHE A 79 8.90 80.83 -126.48
C PHE A 79 7.89 79.71 -126.19
N GLU A 80 7.21 79.19 -127.21
CA GLU A 80 6.22 78.13 -127.01
C GLU A 80 6.88 76.80 -126.59
N ARG A 81 8.12 76.56 -127.02
CA ARG A 81 8.92 75.43 -126.56
C ARG A 81 9.24 75.49 -125.07
N GLN A 82 9.65 76.66 -124.56
CA GLN A 82 9.94 76.86 -123.13
C GLN A 82 8.70 76.70 -122.25
N LYS A 83 7.54 77.16 -122.73
CA LYS A 83 6.27 77.04 -122.00
C LYS A 83 5.86 75.58 -121.80
N VAL A 84 5.98 74.75 -122.84
CA VAL A 84 5.70 73.30 -122.75
C VAL A 84 6.64 72.59 -121.77
N ASP A 85 7.93 72.94 -121.76
CA ASP A 85 8.89 72.33 -120.84
C ASP A 85 8.59 72.68 -119.36
N PHE A 86 8.20 73.93 -119.06
CA PHE A 86 7.83 74.31 -117.68
C PHE A 86 6.54 73.64 -117.19
N GLU A 87 5.51 73.51 -118.03
CA GLU A 87 4.28 72.79 -117.65
C GLU A 87 4.57 71.32 -117.34
N LYS A 88 5.46 70.68 -118.11
CA LYS A 88 5.90 69.31 -117.86
C LYS A 88 6.66 69.17 -116.54
N GLN A 89 7.54 70.14 -116.23
CA GLN A 89 8.32 70.15 -114.99
C GLN A 89 7.42 70.36 -113.76
N LEU A 90 6.44 71.26 -113.86
CA LEU A 90 5.46 71.52 -112.80
C LEU A 90 4.58 70.30 -112.51
N GLY A 91 4.17 69.57 -113.56
CA GLY A 91 3.43 68.31 -113.43
C GLY A 91 4.24 67.22 -112.72
N SER A 92 5.52 67.05 -113.08
CA SER A 92 6.43 66.09 -112.44
C SER A 92 6.64 66.39 -110.96
N GLN A 93 6.81 67.67 -110.59
CA GLN A 93 7.10 68.05 -109.22
C GLN A 93 5.90 67.88 -108.29
N LYS A 94 4.68 68.14 -108.79
CA LYS A 94 3.43 67.84 -108.05
C LYS A 94 3.27 66.34 -107.78
N ALA A 95 3.50 65.49 -108.78
CA ALA A 95 3.42 64.04 -108.61
C ALA A 95 4.44 63.51 -107.59
N GLN A 96 5.67 64.05 -107.60
CA GLN A 96 6.71 63.67 -106.64
C GLN A 96 6.35 64.06 -105.20
N ASN A 97 5.82 65.27 -104.99
CA ASN A 97 5.40 65.72 -103.66
C ASN A 97 4.22 64.90 -103.10
N GLU A 98 3.26 64.53 -103.95
CA GLU A 98 2.15 63.66 -103.53
C GLU A 98 2.63 62.25 -103.14
N ALA A 99 3.60 61.70 -103.87
CA ALA A 99 4.21 60.40 -103.55
C ALA A 99 4.97 60.45 -102.21
N ILE A 100 5.75 61.50 -101.95
CA ILE A 100 6.49 61.68 -100.69
C ILE A 100 5.53 61.78 -99.50
N LEU A 101 4.40 62.49 -99.66
CA LEU A 101 3.43 62.69 -98.59
C LEU A 101 2.73 61.38 -98.20
N LYS A 102 2.41 60.53 -99.18
CA LYS A 102 1.87 59.16 -98.94
C LYS A 102 2.88 58.26 -98.23
N VAL A 103 4.16 58.30 -98.60
CA VAL A 103 5.22 57.52 -97.93
C VAL A 103 5.40 57.98 -96.48
N LYS A 104 5.37 59.29 -96.22
CA LYS A 104 5.48 59.84 -94.87
C LYS A 104 4.33 59.39 -93.97
N GLN A 105 3.09 59.44 -94.47
CA GLN A 105 1.92 58.96 -93.73
C GLN A 105 2.02 57.47 -93.38
N ALA A 106 2.42 56.63 -94.34
CA ALA A 106 2.61 55.19 -94.10
C ALA A 106 3.73 54.91 -93.07
N ALA A 107 4.82 55.69 -93.10
CA ALA A 107 5.90 55.57 -92.13
C ALA A 107 5.44 55.95 -90.70
N ASP A 108 4.72 57.06 -90.55
CA ASP A 108 4.20 57.54 -89.26
C ASP A 108 3.20 56.53 -88.65
N GLU A 109 2.34 55.92 -89.47
CA GLU A 109 1.44 54.84 -89.03
C GLU A 109 2.21 53.61 -88.56
N SER A 110 3.28 53.22 -89.26
CA SER A 110 4.12 52.08 -88.85
C SER A 110 4.87 52.34 -87.54
N VAL A 111 5.32 53.58 -87.30
CA VAL A 111 6.01 53.97 -86.07
C VAL A 111 5.04 53.95 -84.89
N LYS A 112 3.83 54.50 -85.06
CA LYS A 112 2.78 54.44 -84.03
C LYS A 112 2.42 52.99 -83.67
N LYS A 113 2.31 52.11 -84.68
CA LYS A 113 2.03 50.69 -84.45
C LYS A 113 3.14 50.01 -83.65
N ARG A 114 4.41 50.23 -84.00
CA ARG A 114 5.57 49.66 -83.27
C ARG A 114 5.72 50.24 -81.87
N GLN A 115 5.42 51.53 -81.66
CA GLN A 115 5.40 52.13 -80.32
C GLN A 115 4.32 51.50 -79.43
N ALA A 116 3.12 51.26 -79.98
CA ALA A 116 2.08 50.54 -79.25
C ALA A 116 2.50 49.10 -78.92
N GLU A 117 3.10 48.37 -79.87
CA GLU A 117 3.63 47.01 -79.64
C GLU A 117 4.72 47.00 -78.56
N LEU A 118 5.67 47.94 -78.57
CA LEU A 118 6.70 48.08 -77.55
C LEU A 118 6.11 48.36 -76.17
N ALA A 119 5.13 49.27 -76.07
CA ALA A 119 4.45 49.55 -74.80
C ALA A 119 3.76 48.30 -74.23
N THR A 120 3.06 47.52 -75.07
CA THR A 120 2.42 46.27 -74.63
C THR A 120 3.42 45.19 -74.21
N LEU A 121 4.58 45.10 -74.88
CA LEU A 121 5.64 44.17 -74.50
C LEU A 121 6.31 44.58 -73.18
N GLN A 122 6.49 45.89 -72.97
CA GLN A 122 7.08 46.43 -71.76
C GLN A 122 6.17 46.19 -70.54
N GLU A 123 4.85 46.40 -70.70
CA GLU A 123 3.86 46.08 -69.68
C GLU A 123 3.84 44.57 -69.36
N LYS A 124 3.89 43.71 -70.39
CA LYS A 124 4.00 42.25 -70.19
C LYS A 124 5.27 41.85 -69.45
N LEU A 125 6.39 42.49 -69.76
CA LEU A 125 7.68 42.21 -69.11
C LEU A 125 7.65 42.65 -67.63
N GLU A 126 7.06 43.79 -67.31
CA GLU A 126 6.89 44.22 -65.92
C GLU A 126 5.94 43.31 -65.13
N LEU A 127 4.84 42.86 -65.75
CA LEU A 127 3.92 41.90 -65.14
C LEU A 127 4.62 40.55 -64.88
N GLN A 128 5.41 40.06 -65.83
CA GLN A 128 6.19 38.83 -65.65
C GLN A 128 7.30 38.99 -64.60
N SER A 129 7.97 40.14 -64.56
CA SER A 129 9.02 40.45 -63.58
C SER A 129 8.44 40.51 -62.16
N SER A 130 7.30 41.15 -61.97
CA SER A 130 6.60 41.19 -60.68
C SER A 130 6.09 39.82 -60.24
N SER A 131 5.54 39.04 -61.17
CA SER A 131 5.14 37.64 -60.93
C SER A 131 6.33 36.76 -60.52
N ALA A 132 7.46 36.86 -61.24
CA ALA A 132 8.68 36.12 -60.92
C ALA A 132 9.24 36.48 -59.53
N LYS A 133 9.22 37.76 -59.14
CA LYS A 133 9.59 38.19 -57.78
C LYS A 133 8.65 37.62 -56.71
N SER A 134 7.35 37.59 -56.98
CA SER A 134 6.36 37.01 -56.07
C SER A 134 6.63 35.51 -55.86
N LEU A 135 6.80 34.75 -56.95
CA LEU A 135 7.12 33.32 -56.89
C LEU A 135 8.44 33.05 -56.18
N MET A 136 9.47 33.87 -56.40
CA MET A 136 10.76 33.72 -55.72
C MET A 136 10.63 33.93 -54.20
N ASN A 137 9.79 34.87 -53.77
CA ASN A 137 9.49 35.06 -52.35
C ASN A 137 8.70 33.88 -51.75
N GLU A 138 7.74 33.32 -52.49
CA GLU A 138 7.03 32.12 -52.07
C GLU A 138 7.95 30.90 -51.96
N ILE A 139 8.86 30.71 -52.91
CA ILE A 139 9.86 29.64 -52.88
C ILE A 139 10.71 29.76 -51.63
N LYS A 140 11.28 30.95 -51.35
CA LYS A 140 12.07 31.18 -50.13
C LYS A 140 11.28 30.89 -48.85
N LYS A 141 10.00 31.29 -48.80
CA LYS A 141 9.13 31.00 -47.66
C LYS A 141 8.89 29.50 -47.49
N LYS A 142 8.61 28.78 -48.58
CA LYS A 142 8.41 27.32 -48.55
C LYS A 142 9.70 26.59 -48.17
N GLU A 143 10.84 27.01 -48.69
CA GLU A 143 12.17 26.44 -48.38
C GLU A 143 12.52 26.63 -46.90
N SER A 144 12.24 27.80 -46.32
CA SER A 144 12.39 28.01 -44.87
C SER A 144 11.45 27.11 -44.05
N THR A 145 10.24 26.84 -44.56
CA THR A 145 9.27 25.95 -43.89
C THR A 145 9.74 24.49 -43.95
N ILE A 146 10.29 24.06 -45.10
CA ILE A 146 10.86 22.72 -45.26
C ILE A 146 12.00 22.50 -44.27
N ASN A 147 12.94 23.44 -44.16
CA ASN A 147 14.06 23.34 -43.22
C ASN A 147 13.59 23.20 -41.75
N VAL A 148 12.54 23.94 -41.36
CA VAL A 148 11.96 23.83 -40.02
C VAL A 148 11.30 22.46 -39.80
N LEU A 149 10.56 21.96 -40.80
CA LEU A 149 9.92 20.65 -40.73
C LEU A 149 10.95 19.51 -40.68
N GLU A 150 12.03 19.60 -41.45
CA GLU A 150 13.12 18.63 -41.43
C GLU A 150 13.80 18.58 -40.05
N ALA A 151 14.12 19.73 -39.47
CA ALA A 151 14.68 19.82 -38.12
C ALA A 151 13.73 19.25 -37.06
N THR A 152 12.44 19.55 -37.17
CA THR A 152 11.40 19.03 -36.25
C THR A 152 11.26 17.52 -36.38
N ASN A 153 11.26 16.98 -37.59
CA ASN A 153 11.14 15.55 -37.85
C ASN A 153 12.38 14.79 -37.34
N ALA A 154 13.57 15.35 -37.51
CA ALA A 154 14.80 14.80 -36.94
C ALA A 154 14.74 14.74 -35.40
N SER A 155 14.30 15.82 -34.76
CA SER A 155 14.12 15.87 -33.30
C SER A 155 13.07 14.87 -32.81
N GLN A 156 11.93 14.78 -33.49
CA GLN A 156 10.88 13.81 -33.17
C GLN A 156 11.39 12.37 -33.27
N LYS A 157 12.14 12.04 -34.32
CA LYS A 157 12.74 10.72 -34.49
C LYS A 157 13.70 10.36 -33.37
N GLU A 158 14.51 11.31 -32.90
CA GLU A 158 15.40 11.10 -31.76
C GLU A 158 14.61 10.86 -30.46
N THR A 159 13.56 11.64 -30.21
CA THR A 159 12.69 11.43 -29.03
C THR A 159 11.99 10.08 -29.05
N LEU A 160 11.56 9.61 -30.24
CA LEU A 160 10.91 8.31 -30.42
C LEU A 160 11.88 7.16 -30.10
N LEU A 161 13.11 7.23 -30.61
CA LEU A 161 14.16 6.25 -30.30
C LEU A 161 14.51 6.22 -28.81
N LYS A 162 14.48 7.37 -28.13
CA LYS A 162 14.70 7.43 -26.68
C LYS A 162 13.55 6.77 -25.92
N ALA A 163 12.31 7.10 -26.27
CA ALA A 163 11.12 6.50 -25.67
C ALA A 163 11.05 4.98 -25.89
N GLU A 164 11.44 4.49 -27.07
CA GLU A 164 11.53 3.04 -27.37
C GLU A 164 12.55 2.34 -26.47
N LYS A 165 13.72 2.96 -26.24
CA LYS A 165 14.73 2.43 -25.31
C LYS A 165 14.22 2.37 -23.88
N GLU A 166 13.56 3.44 -23.41
CA GLU A 166 12.97 3.51 -22.07
C GLU A 166 11.84 2.47 -21.90
N LEU A 167 11.00 2.28 -22.92
CA LEU A 167 9.97 1.24 -22.93
C LEU A 167 10.60 -0.15 -22.80
N ALA A 168 11.66 -0.44 -23.55
CA ALA A 168 12.36 -1.71 -23.48
C ALA A 168 12.98 -1.96 -22.09
N THR A 169 13.56 -0.92 -21.45
CA THR A 169 14.07 -1.03 -20.08
C THR A 169 12.95 -1.30 -19.09
N PHE A 170 11.83 -0.55 -19.16
CA PHE A 170 10.69 -0.76 -18.27
C PHE A 170 10.07 -2.15 -18.43
N GLN A 171 9.97 -2.67 -19.66
CA GLN A 171 9.49 -4.03 -19.90
C GLN A 171 10.42 -5.08 -19.28
N SER A 172 11.74 -4.88 -19.36
CA SER A 172 12.71 -5.79 -18.73
C SER A 172 12.63 -5.76 -17.20
N GLU A 173 12.46 -4.57 -16.61
CA GLU A 173 12.28 -4.38 -15.16
C GLU A 173 10.95 -4.97 -14.68
N GLN A 174 9.87 -4.76 -15.44
CA GLN A 174 8.57 -5.34 -15.15
C GLN A 174 8.64 -6.87 -15.13
N LYS A 175 9.30 -7.49 -16.11
CA LYS A 175 9.50 -8.93 -16.15
C LYS A 175 10.33 -9.43 -14.98
N SER A 176 11.42 -8.75 -14.64
CA SER A 176 12.26 -9.08 -13.49
C SER A 176 11.49 -8.96 -12.16
N MET A 177 10.67 -7.92 -12.01
CA MET A 177 9.81 -7.77 -10.83
C MET A 177 8.74 -8.87 -10.76
N GLN A 178 8.14 -9.25 -11.89
CA GLN A 178 7.18 -10.34 -11.95
C GLN A 178 7.82 -11.67 -11.51
N GLU A 179 9.00 -12.00 -12.04
CA GLU A 179 9.75 -13.20 -11.65
C GLU A 179 10.08 -13.20 -10.14
N ARG A 180 10.41 -12.03 -9.56
CA ARG A 180 10.65 -11.89 -8.12
C ARG A 180 9.38 -12.08 -7.29
N VAL A 181 8.24 -11.55 -7.73
CA VAL A 181 6.94 -11.74 -7.07
C VAL A 181 6.53 -13.21 -7.09
N ASP A 182 6.69 -13.88 -8.24
CA ASP A 182 6.38 -15.30 -8.38
C ASP A 182 7.30 -16.16 -7.50
N GLY A 183 8.59 -15.82 -7.42
CA GLY A 183 9.55 -16.46 -6.52
C GLY A 183 9.20 -16.29 -5.04
N LEU A 184 8.86 -15.06 -4.60
CA LEU A 184 8.44 -14.79 -3.22
C LEU A 184 7.13 -15.51 -2.87
N THR A 185 6.19 -15.58 -3.81
CA THR A 185 4.91 -16.28 -3.61
C THR A 185 5.13 -17.77 -3.41
N THR A 186 6.01 -18.39 -4.21
CA THR A 186 6.41 -19.79 -4.05
C THR A 186 7.06 -20.02 -2.69
N ASN A 187 8.03 -19.20 -2.31
CA ASN A 187 8.72 -19.32 -1.02
C ASN A 187 7.77 -19.17 0.18
N LEU A 188 6.81 -18.24 0.11
CA LEU A 188 5.79 -18.07 1.14
C LEU A 188 4.88 -19.31 1.21
N GLY A 189 4.49 -19.86 0.07
CA GLY A 189 3.73 -21.11 -0.02
C GLY A 189 4.45 -22.28 0.63
N GLU A 190 5.75 -22.45 0.33
CA GLU A 190 6.60 -23.47 0.96
C GLU A 190 6.76 -23.27 2.47
N ALA A 191 7.04 -22.04 2.91
CA ALA A 191 7.18 -21.72 4.32
C ALA A 191 5.88 -22.00 5.09
N ARG A 192 4.73 -21.61 4.53
CA ARG A 192 3.42 -21.92 5.10
C ARG A 192 3.14 -23.42 5.14
N GLY A 193 3.54 -24.16 4.11
CA GLY A 193 3.44 -25.62 4.09
C GLY A 193 4.29 -26.29 5.18
N ARG A 194 5.54 -25.84 5.36
CA ARG A 194 6.43 -26.31 6.44
C ARG A 194 5.86 -25.99 7.81
N LEU A 195 5.37 -24.77 8.02
CA LEU A 195 4.77 -24.36 9.30
C LEU A 195 3.50 -25.15 9.60
N THR A 196 2.65 -25.42 8.61
CA THR A 196 1.45 -26.25 8.75
C THR A 196 1.82 -27.68 9.15
N THR A 197 2.86 -28.24 8.52
CA THR A 197 3.39 -29.57 8.84
C THR A 197 3.90 -29.60 10.27
N PHE A 198 4.65 -28.57 10.68
CA PHE A 198 5.17 -28.44 12.04
C PHE A 198 4.05 -28.35 13.09
N HIS A 199 3.02 -27.53 12.83
CA HIS A 199 1.85 -27.42 13.70
C HIS A 199 1.06 -28.74 13.82
N SER A 200 1.15 -29.64 12.83
CA SER A 200 0.49 -30.96 12.92
C SER A 200 1.11 -31.88 13.97
N PHE A 201 2.37 -31.63 14.37
CA PHE A 201 3.11 -32.42 15.34
C PHE A 201 2.95 -31.96 16.79
N VAL A 202 2.23 -30.85 17.03
CA VAL A 202 2.04 -30.29 18.37
C VAL A 202 0.57 -30.34 18.78
N VAL A 203 0.33 -30.45 20.09
CA VAL A 203 -0.96 -30.14 20.68
C VAL A 203 -1.09 -28.63 20.84
N LYS A 204 -2.27 -28.08 20.58
CA LYS A 204 -2.55 -26.68 20.89
C LYS A 204 -2.63 -26.55 22.42
N LEU A 205 -1.78 -25.71 22.99
CA LEU A 205 -1.83 -25.34 24.39
C LEU A 205 -2.65 -24.06 24.55
N ASP A 206 -3.44 -23.98 25.61
CA ASP A 206 -4.30 -22.85 25.91
C ASP A 206 -3.71 -22.02 27.06
N ASN A 207 -3.78 -20.70 26.96
CA ASN A 207 -3.34 -19.82 28.05
C ASN A 207 -4.13 -20.10 29.35
N PHE A 208 -3.42 -20.14 30.48
CA PHE A 208 -3.97 -20.41 31.81
C PHE A 208 -5.12 -19.47 32.16
N GLU A 209 -5.00 -18.17 31.89
CA GLU A 209 -6.04 -17.19 32.21
C GLU A 209 -7.37 -17.51 31.52
N ALA A 210 -7.30 -17.97 30.27
CA ALA A 210 -8.48 -18.34 29.50
C ALA A 210 -9.19 -19.57 30.08
N ARG A 211 -8.48 -20.43 30.83
CA ARG A 211 -9.00 -21.67 31.42
C ARG A 211 -8.98 -21.70 32.95
N ARG A 212 -8.70 -20.58 33.61
CA ARG A 212 -8.50 -20.48 35.06
C ARG A 212 -9.63 -21.11 35.86
N ALA A 213 -10.89 -20.85 35.49
CA ALA A 213 -12.05 -21.43 36.17
C ALA A 213 -12.13 -22.95 36.00
N GLU A 214 -11.90 -23.47 34.80
CA GLU A 214 -11.91 -24.90 34.50
C GLU A 214 -10.79 -25.65 35.25
N VAL A 215 -9.61 -25.03 35.32
CA VAL A 215 -8.47 -25.54 36.08
C VAL A 215 -8.79 -25.57 37.57
N GLY A 216 -9.36 -24.49 38.11
CA GLY A 216 -9.82 -24.41 39.48
C GLY A 216 -10.82 -25.53 39.81
N ASP A 217 -11.84 -25.72 38.97
CA ASP A 217 -12.85 -26.77 39.13
C ASP A 217 -12.25 -28.18 39.05
N ALA A 218 -11.28 -28.41 38.15
CA ALA A 218 -10.58 -29.68 38.02
C ALA A 218 -9.79 -30.02 39.29
N LEU A 219 -9.00 -29.06 39.81
CA LEU A 219 -8.23 -29.23 41.04
C LEU A 219 -9.13 -29.42 42.27
N ASP A 220 -10.21 -28.65 42.38
CA ASP A 220 -11.22 -28.77 43.42
C ASP A 220 -11.89 -30.14 43.42
N SER A 221 -12.21 -30.67 42.22
CA SER A 221 -12.80 -32.00 42.05
C SER A 221 -11.85 -33.10 42.53
N ILE A 222 -10.57 -33.00 42.17
CA ILE A 222 -9.53 -33.95 42.61
C ILE A 222 -9.44 -33.96 44.15
N LEU A 223 -9.37 -32.78 44.79
CA LEU A 223 -9.31 -32.67 46.24
C LEU A 223 -10.57 -33.22 46.92
N LYS A 224 -11.77 -32.84 46.45
CA LYS A 224 -13.04 -33.27 47.05
C LYS A 224 -13.20 -34.79 46.96
N ASN A 225 -12.86 -35.39 45.82
CA ASN A 225 -12.94 -36.85 45.64
C ASN A 225 -11.91 -37.57 46.52
N ALA A 226 -10.68 -37.04 46.62
CA ALA A 226 -9.65 -37.57 47.50
C ALA A 226 -10.08 -37.53 48.98
N LEU A 227 -10.54 -36.36 49.45
CA LEU A 227 -10.95 -36.17 50.84
C LEU A 227 -12.13 -37.07 51.20
N SER A 228 -13.19 -37.07 50.39
CA SER A 228 -14.37 -37.92 50.57
C SER A 228 -14.01 -39.41 50.59
N PHE A 229 -13.10 -39.84 49.72
CA PHE A 229 -12.61 -41.21 49.69
C PHE A 229 -11.88 -41.57 51.00
N VAL A 230 -10.92 -40.76 51.44
CA VAL A 230 -10.12 -41.05 52.64
C VAL A 230 -10.98 -41.00 53.90
N GLU A 231 -11.89 -40.02 54.02
CA GLU A 231 -12.84 -39.91 55.12
C GLU A 231 -13.74 -41.14 55.22
N SER A 232 -14.32 -41.59 54.11
CA SER A 232 -15.20 -42.77 54.09
C SER A 232 -14.46 -44.09 54.28
N SER A 233 -13.14 -44.13 54.05
CA SER A 233 -12.34 -45.36 54.14
C SER A 233 -11.68 -45.54 55.51
N ILE A 234 -11.03 -44.50 56.04
CA ILE A 234 -10.23 -44.57 57.28
C ILE A 234 -10.59 -43.48 58.31
N GLY A 235 -11.44 -42.52 57.94
CA GLY A 235 -12.06 -41.56 58.87
C GLY A 235 -13.22 -42.13 59.68
N ILE A 236 -13.56 -43.41 59.48
CA ILE A 236 -14.66 -44.11 60.16
C ILE A 236 -14.28 -44.60 61.55
N THR A 237 -15.25 -45.16 62.27
CA THR A 237 -15.01 -45.91 63.52
C THR A 237 -14.39 -47.26 63.17
N LEU A 238 -13.19 -47.56 63.68
CA LEU A 238 -12.54 -48.86 63.53
C LEU A 238 -12.93 -49.81 64.66
N ASP A 239 -12.83 -51.11 64.42
CA ASP A 239 -13.10 -52.14 65.42
C ASP A 239 -12.04 -52.13 66.55
N ASP A 240 -12.46 -52.48 67.77
CA ASP A 240 -11.59 -52.45 68.95
C ASP A 240 -10.39 -53.41 68.82
N THR A 241 -10.51 -54.50 68.04
CA THR A 241 -9.38 -55.40 67.76
C THR A 241 -8.28 -54.71 66.94
N CYS A 242 -8.67 -53.90 65.94
CA CYS A 242 -7.76 -53.09 65.12
C CYS A 242 -7.12 -51.95 65.94
N LEU A 243 -7.85 -51.39 66.89
CA LEU A 243 -7.32 -50.36 67.79
C LEU A 243 -6.32 -50.92 68.82
N ALA A 244 -6.48 -52.18 69.23
CA ALA A 244 -5.61 -52.82 70.22
C ALA A 244 -4.29 -53.32 69.62
N ASP A 245 -4.29 -53.75 68.36
CA ASP A 245 -3.10 -54.27 67.69
C ASP A 245 -2.17 -53.15 67.22
N VAL A 246 -1.02 -53.02 67.88
CA VAL A 246 -0.01 -51.99 67.55
C VAL A 246 0.63 -52.22 66.16
N SER A 247 0.69 -53.47 65.70
CA SER A 247 1.34 -53.84 64.44
C SER A 247 0.60 -53.29 63.21
N VAL A 248 -0.73 -53.24 63.27
CA VAL A 248 -1.61 -52.65 62.26
C VAL A 248 -1.26 -51.19 61.96
N TRP A 249 -0.80 -50.45 62.96
CA TRP A 249 -0.47 -49.03 62.82
C TRP A 249 0.97 -48.77 62.39
N ALA A 250 1.84 -49.78 62.45
CA ALA A 250 3.27 -49.60 62.18
C ALA A 250 3.51 -49.15 60.75
N ARG A 251 2.82 -49.75 59.78
CA ARG A 251 2.95 -49.43 58.36
C ARG A 251 2.58 -47.99 58.06
N LEU A 252 1.40 -47.55 58.51
CA LEU A 252 0.95 -46.17 58.32
C LEU A 252 1.89 -45.16 59.01
N ARG A 253 2.22 -45.39 60.29
CA ARG A 253 3.06 -44.45 61.07
C ARG A 253 4.48 -44.29 60.52
N ASN A 254 5.05 -45.36 59.95
CA ASN A 254 6.41 -45.38 59.42
C ASN A 254 6.46 -45.10 57.91
N HIS A 255 5.33 -44.79 57.27
CA HIS A 255 5.31 -44.50 55.84
C HIS A 255 6.21 -43.30 55.50
N ALA A 256 6.94 -43.38 54.39
CA ALA A 256 7.94 -42.38 53.99
C ALA A 256 7.39 -40.95 53.88
N SER A 257 6.11 -40.81 53.53
CA SER A 257 5.40 -39.51 53.42
C SER A 257 4.93 -38.93 54.76
N ILE A 258 4.93 -39.71 55.84
CA ILE A 258 4.43 -39.32 57.17
C ILE A 258 5.58 -39.24 58.18
N GLN A 259 6.47 -40.22 58.23
CA GLN A 259 7.65 -40.25 59.13
C GLN A 259 7.33 -39.92 60.61
N ARG A 260 6.15 -40.32 61.09
CA ARG A 260 5.62 -40.02 62.44
C ARG A 260 5.41 -38.53 62.77
N THR A 261 5.41 -37.62 61.80
CA THR A 261 5.08 -36.21 62.04
C THR A 261 3.61 -36.00 62.39
N ILE A 262 2.72 -36.83 61.84
CA ILE A 262 1.29 -36.82 62.15
C ILE A 262 1.03 -37.74 63.36
N PRO A 263 0.46 -37.23 64.47
CA PRO A 263 0.14 -38.05 65.63
C PRO A 263 -1.02 -38.99 65.30
N LEU A 264 -0.80 -40.31 65.36
CA LEU A 264 -1.81 -41.31 65.01
C LEU A 264 -2.20 -42.16 66.24
N PRO A 265 -3.06 -41.66 67.15
CA PRO A 265 -3.58 -42.45 68.25
C PRO A 265 -4.39 -43.64 67.74
N ALA A 266 -4.21 -44.80 68.37
CA ALA A 266 -5.01 -45.99 68.07
C ALA A 266 -6.38 -45.92 68.77
N SER A 267 -7.24 -44.99 68.33
CA SER A 267 -8.57 -44.76 68.92
C SER A 267 -9.62 -44.35 67.89
N ASN A 268 -10.85 -44.18 68.37
CA ASN A 268 -11.97 -43.63 67.61
C ASN A 268 -12.37 -42.21 68.07
N SER A 269 -11.48 -41.51 68.79
CA SER A 269 -11.71 -40.11 69.14
C SER A 269 -11.81 -39.26 67.86
N PRO A 270 -12.56 -38.14 67.88
CA PRO A 270 -12.60 -37.22 66.75
C PRO A 270 -11.22 -36.81 66.24
N ALA A 271 -10.31 -36.47 67.16
CA ALA A 271 -8.93 -36.14 66.84
C ALA A 271 -8.19 -37.31 66.16
N ALA A 272 -8.32 -38.54 66.66
CA ALA A 272 -7.69 -39.71 66.04
C ALA A 272 -8.22 -39.97 64.62
N LYS A 273 -9.53 -39.81 64.39
CA LYS A 273 -10.14 -39.93 63.06
C LYS A 273 -9.60 -38.86 62.10
N GLN A 274 -9.54 -37.60 62.54
CA GLN A 274 -9.00 -36.51 61.74
C GLN A 274 -7.54 -36.76 61.37
N MET A 275 -6.70 -37.24 62.31
CA MET A 275 -5.30 -37.55 62.02
C MET A 275 -5.14 -38.74 61.06
N ARG A 276 -6.01 -39.76 61.14
CA ARG A 276 -6.06 -40.84 60.13
C ARG A 276 -6.37 -40.29 58.74
N VAL A 277 -7.37 -39.42 58.63
CA VAL A 277 -7.74 -38.79 57.35
C VAL A 277 -6.58 -37.99 56.78
N ALA A 278 -5.95 -37.17 57.62
CA ALA A 278 -4.86 -36.33 57.21
C ALA A 278 -3.62 -37.14 56.77
N ALA A 279 -3.32 -38.24 57.47
CA ALA A 279 -2.29 -39.20 57.08
C ALA A 279 -2.60 -39.89 55.74
N GLY A 280 -3.83 -40.36 55.54
CA GLY A 280 -4.24 -40.97 54.28
C GLY A 280 -4.19 -39.99 53.11
N LEU A 281 -4.63 -38.74 53.34
CA LEU A 281 -4.61 -37.68 52.33
C LEU A 281 -3.18 -37.31 51.93
N ARG A 282 -2.25 -37.23 52.89
CA ARG A 282 -0.82 -37.01 52.63
C ARG A 282 -0.22 -38.12 51.76
N ILE A 283 -0.48 -39.38 52.10
CA ILE A 283 0.02 -40.51 51.32
C ILE A 283 -0.56 -40.47 49.90
N TYR A 284 -1.86 -40.22 49.79
CA TYR A 284 -2.55 -40.15 48.51
C TYR A 284 -2.03 -39.00 47.64
N SER A 285 -1.87 -37.79 48.18
CA SER A 285 -1.39 -36.63 47.43
C SER A 285 0.05 -36.79 46.95
N MET A 286 0.92 -37.42 47.74
CA MET A 286 2.28 -37.77 47.30
C MET A 286 2.26 -38.79 46.16
N ALA A 287 1.45 -39.84 46.27
CA ALA A 287 1.31 -40.82 45.18
C ALA A 287 0.73 -40.19 43.90
N LEU A 288 -0.21 -39.25 44.02
CA LEU A 288 -0.70 -38.46 42.88
C LEU A 288 0.41 -37.62 42.26
N ALA A 289 1.27 -36.96 43.05
CA ALA A 289 2.41 -36.22 42.51
C ALA A 289 3.40 -37.12 41.75
N ASP A 290 3.60 -38.34 42.25
CA ASP A 290 4.52 -39.30 41.66
C ASP A 290 4.01 -39.92 40.36
N HIS A 291 2.69 -40.05 40.16
CA HIS A 291 2.12 -40.83 39.05
C HIS A 291 1.05 -40.14 38.20
N VAL A 292 0.43 -39.07 38.71
CA VAL A 292 -0.71 -38.39 38.07
C VAL A 292 -0.39 -36.95 37.70
N PHE A 293 0.19 -36.16 38.62
CA PHE A 293 0.52 -34.76 38.38
C PHE A 293 1.80 -34.62 37.55
N LYS A 294 1.73 -35.08 36.31
CA LYS A 294 2.82 -35.11 35.33
C LYS A 294 2.55 -34.16 34.18
N SER A 295 3.59 -33.60 33.58
CA SER A 295 3.50 -32.81 32.35
C SER A 295 3.14 -33.66 31.13
N THR A 296 3.54 -34.94 31.12
CA THR A 296 3.16 -35.91 30.08
C THR A 296 3.12 -37.33 30.64
N TYR A 297 2.30 -38.20 30.04
CA TYR A 297 2.27 -39.63 30.38
C TYR A 297 3.12 -40.48 29.41
N LEU A 298 4.01 -39.87 28.61
CA LEU A 298 4.81 -40.62 27.62
C LEU A 298 5.81 -41.58 28.30
N ILE A 299 6.49 -41.10 29.34
CA ILE A 299 7.53 -41.83 30.09
C ILE A 299 7.08 -41.91 31.55
N ARG A 300 7.37 -43.03 32.21
CA ARG A 300 7.01 -43.27 33.63
C ARG A 300 8.08 -42.85 34.63
N ASN A 301 9.24 -42.38 34.14
CA ASN A 301 10.38 -42.00 34.95
C ASN A 301 10.24 -40.52 35.38
N SER A 302 10.55 -40.22 36.64
CA SER A 302 10.55 -38.87 37.19
C SER A 302 11.65 -37.97 36.60
N ASP A 303 12.77 -38.55 36.17
CA ASP A 303 13.92 -37.78 35.62
C ASP A 303 13.50 -36.87 34.46
N PHE A 304 12.46 -37.27 33.72
CA PHE A 304 11.97 -36.49 32.59
C PHE A 304 11.18 -35.24 33.01
N GLU A 305 10.46 -35.30 34.13
CA GLU A 305 9.79 -34.12 34.69
C GLU A 305 10.79 -33.10 35.21
N ASP A 306 11.93 -33.57 35.73
CA ASP A 306 13.01 -32.70 36.19
C ASP A 306 13.69 -32.01 34.99
N VAL A 307 13.92 -32.72 33.87
CA VAL A 307 14.41 -32.10 32.62
C VAL A 307 13.45 -31.01 32.11
N LEU A 308 12.14 -31.26 32.14
CA LEU A 308 11.16 -30.23 31.73
C LEU A 308 11.18 -29.02 32.67
N ARG A 309 11.41 -29.23 33.96
CA ARG A 309 11.49 -28.15 34.96
C ARG A 309 12.77 -27.33 34.82
N ASP A 310 13.89 -27.98 34.55
CA ASP A 310 15.15 -27.30 34.26
C ASP A 310 15.01 -26.47 32.98
N LEU A 311 14.40 -27.05 31.93
CA LEU A 311 14.13 -26.36 30.69
C LEU A 311 13.17 -25.18 30.86
N GLU A 312 12.16 -25.30 31.72
CA GLU A 312 11.25 -24.20 32.08
C GLU A 312 12.01 -23.00 32.66
N THR A 313 13.07 -23.26 33.45
CA THR A 313 13.87 -22.23 34.09
C THR A 313 14.86 -21.59 33.10
N GLU A 314 15.41 -22.37 32.17
CA GLU A 314 16.38 -21.91 31.17
C GLU A 314 15.71 -21.23 29.96
N ASP A 315 14.64 -21.80 29.44
CA ASP A 315 13.90 -21.37 28.25
C ASP A 315 12.43 -21.86 28.30
N PRO A 316 11.51 -21.07 28.90
CA PRO A 316 10.10 -21.46 29.03
C PRO A 316 9.39 -21.71 27.69
N VAL A 317 9.83 -21.02 26.63
CA VAL A 317 9.25 -21.20 25.29
C VAL A 317 9.62 -22.58 24.74
N HIS A 318 10.87 -23.00 24.96
CA HIS A 318 11.33 -24.32 24.57
C HIS A 318 10.69 -25.44 25.42
N GLU A 319 10.47 -25.24 26.73
CA GLU A 319 9.68 -26.17 27.55
C GLU A 319 8.28 -26.36 26.96
N THR A 320 7.60 -25.24 26.73
CA THR A 320 6.22 -25.19 26.24
C THR A 320 6.10 -25.96 24.93
N PHE A 321 7.01 -25.69 24.00
CA PHE A 321 7.04 -26.36 22.70
C PHE A 321 7.32 -27.87 22.85
N THR A 322 8.32 -28.21 23.65
CA THR A 322 8.71 -29.60 23.91
C THR A 322 7.53 -30.39 24.50
N ARG A 323 6.87 -29.86 25.52
CA ARG A 323 5.68 -30.46 26.12
C ARG A 323 4.53 -30.59 25.14
N ALA A 324 4.27 -29.58 24.30
CA ALA A 324 3.24 -29.64 23.26
C ALA A 324 3.47 -30.77 22.25
N VAL A 325 4.73 -31.00 21.84
CA VAL A 325 5.12 -32.13 20.99
C VAL A 325 4.91 -33.46 21.74
N LEU A 326 5.38 -33.55 22.98
CA LEU A 326 5.31 -34.78 23.77
C LEU A 326 3.88 -35.22 24.03
N LEU A 327 2.96 -34.29 24.29
CA LEU A 327 1.53 -34.58 24.44
C LEU A 327 0.90 -35.13 23.15
N LYS A 328 1.46 -34.82 21.98
CA LYS A 328 1.00 -35.38 20.69
C LYS A 328 1.53 -36.79 20.44
N ILE A 329 2.72 -37.11 20.94
CA ILE A 329 3.41 -38.37 20.67
C ILE A 329 2.67 -39.55 21.30
N GLN A 330 2.41 -40.59 20.50
CA GLN A 330 1.84 -41.88 20.91
C GLN A 330 0.65 -41.77 21.90
N PRO A 331 -0.50 -41.19 21.50
CA PRO A 331 -1.65 -40.98 22.39
C PRO A 331 -2.13 -42.27 23.08
N ALA A 332 -2.12 -43.39 22.35
CA ALA A 332 -2.49 -44.71 22.90
C ALA A 332 -1.50 -45.23 23.95
N ARG A 333 -0.21 -44.85 23.88
CA ARG A 333 0.75 -45.17 24.94
C ARG A 333 0.53 -44.29 26.16
N GLN A 334 0.29 -42.99 25.96
CA GLN A 334 -0.02 -42.07 27.05
C GLN A 334 -1.28 -42.47 27.80
N ALA A 335 -2.34 -42.88 27.10
CA ALA A 335 -3.56 -43.41 27.72
C ALA A 335 -3.28 -44.64 28.59
N ARG A 336 -2.50 -45.61 28.09
CA ARG A 336 -2.10 -46.81 28.85
C ARG A 336 -1.24 -46.48 30.06
N ASN A 337 -0.28 -45.57 29.91
CA ASN A 337 0.60 -45.15 31.01
C ASN A 337 -0.18 -44.38 32.09
N ARG A 338 -1.15 -43.55 31.70
CA ARG A 338 -2.06 -42.86 32.62
C ARG A 338 -2.89 -43.83 33.45
N GLU A 339 -3.45 -44.87 32.82
CA GLU A 339 -4.17 -45.93 33.53
C GLU A 339 -3.24 -46.72 34.47
N ALA A 340 -2.03 -47.03 34.01
CA ALA A 340 -1.02 -47.66 34.86
C ALA A 340 -0.64 -46.77 36.06
N GLY A 341 -0.52 -45.45 35.86
CA GLY A 341 -0.27 -44.48 36.94
C GLY A 341 -1.38 -44.48 37.98
N ALA A 342 -2.64 -44.41 37.56
CA ALA A 342 -3.78 -44.52 38.48
C ALA A 342 -3.79 -45.84 39.27
N LYS A 343 -3.38 -46.94 38.63
CA LYS A 343 -3.22 -48.24 39.30
C LYS A 343 -2.07 -48.22 40.32
N MET A 344 -0.92 -47.63 39.98
CA MET A 344 0.20 -47.49 40.91
C MET A 344 -0.16 -46.67 42.15
N VAL A 345 -0.92 -45.58 41.98
CA VAL A 345 -1.47 -44.82 43.11
C VAL A 345 -2.34 -45.70 43.99
N ALA A 346 -3.27 -46.45 43.39
CA ALA A 346 -4.16 -47.33 44.12
C ALA A 346 -3.40 -48.44 44.87
N ASP A 347 -2.40 -49.04 44.24
CA ASP A 347 -1.53 -50.05 44.84
C ASP A 347 -0.77 -49.47 46.05
N GLN A 348 -0.04 -48.37 45.87
CA GLN A 348 0.77 -47.74 46.92
C GLN A 348 -0.07 -47.32 48.13
N VAL A 349 -1.22 -46.68 47.87
CA VAL A 349 -2.06 -46.13 48.93
C VAL A 349 -2.82 -47.24 49.64
N SER A 350 -3.37 -48.20 48.87
CA SER A 350 -4.01 -49.38 49.44
C SER A 350 -3.04 -50.14 50.32
N ASP A 351 -1.81 -50.38 49.87
CA ASP A 351 -0.80 -51.08 50.64
C ASP A 351 -0.46 -50.36 51.94
N ALA A 352 -0.41 -49.02 51.94
CA ALA A 352 -0.10 -48.23 53.13
C ALA A 352 -1.22 -48.26 54.20
N ILE A 353 -2.48 -48.34 53.78
CA ILE A 353 -3.65 -48.30 54.68
C ILE A 353 -4.33 -49.66 54.86
N ALA A 354 -3.88 -50.71 54.16
CA ALA A 354 -4.52 -52.02 54.10
C ALA A 354 -4.78 -52.63 55.47
N ASP A 355 -3.88 -52.42 56.44
CA ASP A 355 -3.99 -53.03 57.76
C ASP A 355 -5.11 -52.38 58.61
N LEU A 356 -5.53 -51.15 58.27
CA LEU A 356 -6.62 -50.44 58.95
C LEU A 356 -8.01 -50.83 58.43
N VAL A 357 -8.07 -51.57 57.32
CA VAL A 357 -9.32 -51.94 56.65
C VAL A 357 -9.54 -53.46 56.79
N PRO A 358 -10.77 -53.92 57.08
CA PRO A 358 -11.08 -55.34 57.17
C PRO A 358 -10.65 -56.10 55.91
N SER A 359 -10.12 -57.32 56.07
CA SER A 359 -9.62 -58.13 54.95
C SER A 359 -10.65 -58.34 53.83
N SER A 360 -11.94 -58.44 54.17
CA SER A 360 -13.04 -58.57 53.21
C SER A 360 -13.27 -57.33 52.33
N GLN A 361 -12.80 -56.15 52.76
CA GLN A 361 -12.99 -54.88 52.06
C GLN A 361 -11.74 -54.38 51.33
N LYS A 362 -10.58 -55.04 51.50
CA LYS A 362 -9.31 -54.59 50.89
C LYS A 362 -9.37 -54.48 49.37
N GLU A 363 -9.99 -55.45 48.70
CA GLU A 363 -10.12 -55.41 47.23
C GLU A 363 -11.10 -54.32 46.78
N THR A 364 -12.20 -54.13 47.51
CA THR A 364 -13.16 -53.05 47.23
C THR A 364 -12.52 -51.67 47.44
N LEU A 365 -11.74 -51.50 48.50
CA LEU A 365 -10.97 -50.29 48.79
C LEU A 365 -10.03 -49.97 47.61
N LYS A 366 -9.24 -50.96 47.19
CA LYS A 366 -8.31 -50.84 46.07
C LYS A 366 -9.00 -50.50 44.76
N ALA A 367 -10.12 -51.15 44.46
CA ALA A 367 -10.92 -50.85 43.28
C ALA A 367 -11.49 -49.42 43.31
N ARG A 368 -11.96 -48.94 44.46
CA ARG A 368 -12.43 -47.55 44.62
C ARG A 368 -11.28 -46.54 44.51
N LEU A 369 -10.12 -46.82 45.11
CA LEU A 369 -8.91 -46.00 44.95
C LEU A 369 -8.52 -45.86 43.48
N TYR A 370 -8.57 -46.95 42.73
CA TYR A 370 -8.28 -46.93 41.30
C TYR A 370 -9.25 -46.03 40.54
N GLN A 371 -10.55 -46.11 40.83
CA GLN A 371 -11.54 -45.24 40.17
C GLN A 371 -11.33 -43.77 40.51
N VAL A 372 -11.14 -43.42 41.79
CA VAL A 372 -10.89 -42.02 42.21
C VAL A 372 -9.59 -41.49 41.58
N SER A 373 -8.55 -42.32 41.49
CA SER A 373 -7.29 -41.93 40.84
C SER A 373 -7.44 -41.77 39.33
N LEU A 374 -8.28 -42.58 38.69
CA LEU A 374 -8.59 -42.45 37.26
C LEU A 374 -9.38 -41.18 36.96
N GLU A 375 -10.31 -40.80 37.84
CA GLU A 375 -10.99 -39.50 37.77
C GLU A 375 -10.01 -38.34 37.93
N ALA A 376 -9.06 -38.45 38.86
CA ALA A 376 -8.01 -37.44 39.01
C ALA A 376 -7.14 -37.33 37.75
N CYS A 377 -6.76 -38.45 37.13
CA CYS A 377 -6.08 -38.46 35.84
C CYS A 377 -6.87 -37.74 34.75
N LYS A 378 -8.21 -37.90 34.69
CA LYS A 378 -9.06 -37.23 33.70
C LYS A 378 -9.12 -35.73 33.93
N ALA A 379 -9.30 -35.29 35.18
CA ALA A 379 -9.29 -33.89 35.54
C ALA A 379 -7.93 -33.23 35.23
N TRP A 380 -6.82 -33.95 35.47
CA TRP A 380 -5.46 -33.45 35.19
C TRP A 380 -5.16 -33.26 33.70
N LEU A 381 -5.89 -33.92 32.78
CA LEU A 381 -5.66 -33.72 31.32
C LEU A 381 -5.92 -32.28 30.88
N VAL A 382 -6.87 -31.60 31.52
CA VAL A 382 -7.15 -30.18 31.27
C VAL A 382 -5.91 -29.33 31.57
N ILE A 383 -5.25 -29.66 32.68
CA ILE A 383 -4.09 -28.94 33.20
C ILE A 383 -2.85 -29.21 32.33
N GLN A 384 -2.69 -30.43 31.80
CA GLN A 384 -1.60 -30.75 30.87
C GLN A 384 -1.64 -29.92 29.58
N GLN A 385 -2.82 -29.44 29.17
CA GLN A 385 -3.02 -28.69 27.93
C GLN A 385 -2.84 -27.18 28.09
N LEU A 386 -2.34 -26.71 29.23
CA LEU A 386 -2.09 -25.29 29.46
C LEU A 386 -0.78 -24.84 28.83
N LEU A 387 -0.71 -23.58 28.43
CA LEU A 387 0.52 -22.95 27.97
C LEU A 387 1.50 -22.85 29.15
N GLU A 388 1.05 -22.29 30.26
CA GLU A 388 1.80 -22.19 31.50
C GLU A 388 1.60 -23.46 32.36
N PRO A 389 2.67 -24.18 32.76
CA PRO A 389 2.54 -25.46 33.45
C PRO A 389 2.14 -25.27 34.91
N VAL A 390 1.02 -25.87 35.33
CA VAL A 390 0.61 -25.87 36.75
C VAL A 390 1.39 -26.94 37.52
N ARG A 391 2.01 -26.56 38.65
CA ARG A 391 2.88 -27.44 39.45
C ARG A 391 2.34 -27.67 40.86
N PRO A 392 2.34 -28.92 41.36
CA PRO A 392 2.09 -29.19 42.78
C PRO A 392 3.32 -28.84 43.62
N VAL A 393 3.13 -28.00 44.64
CA VAL A 393 4.17 -27.55 45.58
C VAL A 393 3.87 -28.11 46.96
N PHE A 394 4.85 -28.79 47.55
CA PHE A 394 4.78 -29.34 48.92
C PHE A 394 5.73 -28.64 49.89
N SER A 395 6.43 -27.59 49.45
CA SER A 395 7.35 -26.80 50.25
C SER A 395 6.66 -25.53 50.76
N PHE A 396 6.90 -25.21 52.03
CA PHE A 396 6.31 -24.05 52.68
C PHE A 396 7.18 -22.82 52.47
N HIS A 397 6.73 -21.87 51.65
CA HIS A 397 7.44 -20.61 51.44
C HIS A 397 6.62 -19.42 51.92
N MET A 398 5.30 -19.43 51.70
CA MET A 398 4.43 -18.32 52.09
C MET A 398 3.20 -18.78 52.91
N PRO A 399 2.89 -18.17 54.07
CA PRO A 399 1.69 -18.48 54.87
C PRO A 399 0.37 -18.47 54.10
N GLU A 400 0.24 -17.58 53.12
CA GLU A 400 -1.00 -17.30 52.37
C GLU A 400 -1.40 -18.41 51.39
N GLU A 401 -0.47 -19.32 51.10
CA GLU A 401 -0.65 -20.48 50.22
C GLU A 401 -1.39 -21.64 50.91
N TRP A 402 -1.55 -21.59 52.23
CA TRP A 402 -1.96 -22.76 53.03
C TRP A 402 -3.27 -22.53 53.77
N MET A 403 -4.10 -23.57 53.80
CA MET A 403 -5.33 -23.64 54.57
C MET A 403 -5.27 -24.80 55.57
N PRO A 404 -5.83 -24.66 56.79
CA PRO A 404 -5.93 -25.81 57.68
C PRO A 404 -6.83 -26.88 57.05
N LEU A 405 -6.53 -28.15 57.29
CA LEU A 405 -7.38 -29.24 56.82
C LEU A 405 -8.79 -29.09 57.45
N PRO A 406 -9.87 -29.16 56.66
CA PRO A 406 -11.22 -29.03 57.19
C PRO A 406 -11.48 -30.05 58.30
N SER A 407 -12.02 -29.60 59.44
CA SER A 407 -12.47 -30.50 60.50
C SER A 407 -13.90 -30.97 60.20
N PRO A 408 -14.17 -32.28 60.13
CA PRO A 408 -15.53 -32.80 60.01
C PRO A 408 -16.37 -32.59 61.27
N VAL A 409 -15.76 -32.18 62.39
CA VAL A 409 -16.47 -31.85 63.63
C VAL A 409 -16.57 -30.33 63.77
N PRO A 410 -17.78 -29.74 63.88
CA PRO A 410 -17.93 -28.32 64.18
C PRO A 410 -17.30 -28.05 65.54
N GLN A 411 -16.21 -27.28 65.56
CA GLN A 411 -15.61 -26.82 66.79
C GLN A 411 -16.66 -25.99 67.55
N ARG A 412 -17.11 -26.49 68.70
CA ARG A 412 -17.82 -25.66 69.67
C ARG A 412 -16.83 -24.58 70.10
N ASN A 413 -17.01 -23.36 69.59
CA ASN A 413 -16.31 -22.17 70.05
C ASN A 413 -16.36 -22.14 71.58
N SER A 414 -15.20 -22.37 72.20
CA SER A 414 -15.03 -22.34 73.64
C SER A 414 -14.93 -20.90 74.11
N LYS A 415 -16.03 -20.16 74.00
CA LYS A 415 -16.27 -18.89 74.71
C LYS A 415 -17.69 -18.90 75.27
N ALA A 416 -17.91 -19.72 76.29
CA ALA A 416 -19.06 -19.58 77.18
C ALA A 416 -18.56 -19.73 78.61
N GLY A 417 -18.41 -18.59 79.30
CA GLY A 417 -18.29 -18.56 80.77
C GLY A 417 -19.59 -19.03 81.43
N PRO A 418 -19.56 -19.34 82.73
CA PRO A 418 -20.69 -19.95 83.42
C PRO A 418 -21.88 -18.97 83.56
N PRO A 419 -23.13 -19.45 83.49
CA PRO A 419 -24.30 -18.58 83.57
C PRO A 419 -24.63 -18.26 85.02
N SER A 420 -24.63 -16.97 85.36
CA SER A 420 -25.27 -16.45 86.56
C SER A 420 -26.74 -16.12 86.27
N ALA A 421 -27.57 -16.32 87.29
CA ALA A 421 -29.02 -16.47 87.24
C ALA A 421 -29.84 -15.21 86.87
N ALA A 422 -31.08 -15.52 86.44
CA ALA A 422 -32.33 -14.79 86.62
C ALA A 422 -32.63 -13.54 85.76
N ARG A 423 -33.52 -13.69 84.76
CA ARG A 423 -34.92 -13.18 84.78
C ARG A 423 -35.59 -13.31 83.40
N GLU A 424 -36.78 -13.87 83.40
CA GLU A 424 -37.85 -13.72 82.38
C GLU A 424 -38.76 -12.51 82.75
N PRO A 425 -39.76 -12.09 81.93
CA PRO A 425 -39.88 -12.10 80.46
C PRO A 425 -40.57 -10.82 79.86
N LEU A 426 -40.73 -10.84 78.52
CA LEU A 426 -41.84 -10.30 77.67
C LEU A 426 -41.61 -9.10 76.71
N ALA A 427 -41.98 -9.40 75.45
CA ALA A 427 -42.60 -8.59 74.39
C ALA A 427 -41.74 -7.61 73.56
N ALA A 428 -41.54 -7.91 72.26
CA ALA A 428 -42.44 -7.45 71.18
C ALA A 428 -41.90 -7.81 69.77
N ARG A 429 -42.85 -8.30 68.98
CA ARG A 429 -42.95 -8.46 67.51
C ARG A 429 -42.29 -7.35 66.68
N VAL A 430 -41.68 -7.71 65.54
CA VAL A 430 -42.03 -7.28 64.16
C VAL A 430 -41.09 -7.95 63.14
N GLU A 431 -41.71 -8.49 62.09
CA GLU A 431 -41.13 -9.05 60.87
C GLU A 431 -40.32 -8.02 60.07
N ASN A 432 -39.24 -8.44 59.41
CA ASN A 432 -39.23 -8.37 57.94
C ASN A 432 -38.09 -9.16 57.28
N GLN A 433 -38.47 -9.76 56.16
CA GLN A 433 -37.68 -10.60 55.27
C GLN A 433 -36.61 -9.79 54.54
N GLY A 434 -35.48 -10.45 54.31
CA GLY A 434 -34.39 -9.99 53.46
C GLY A 434 -33.37 -11.11 53.30
N GLN A 435 -33.77 -12.19 52.62
CA GLN A 435 -32.86 -13.23 52.14
C GLN A 435 -31.89 -12.61 51.14
N GLN A 436 -30.72 -12.21 51.63
CA GLN A 436 -29.52 -12.08 50.83
C GLN A 436 -28.51 -13.06 51.43
N THR A 437 -28.31 -14.16 50.72
CA THR A 437 -27.29 -15.16 51.00
C THR A 437 -25.91 -14.52 50.81
N ARG A 438 -25.49 -13.68 51.78
CA ARG A 438 -24.10 -13.32 51.98
C ARG A 438 -23.38 -14.62 52.29
N ARG A 439 -22.70 -15.18 51.29
CA ARG A 439 -21.54 -16.04 51.53
C ARG A 439 -20.60 -15.22 52.41
N SER A 440 -20.65 -15.45 53.72
CA SER A 440 -19.66 -14.93 54.64
C SER A 440 -18.34 -15.57 54.26
N SER A 441 -17.51 -14.85 53.51
CA SER A 441 -16.08 -15.08 53.45
C SER A 441 -15.57 -14.91 54.89
N ALA A 442 -15.48 -16.02 55.61
CA ALA A 442 -14.68 -16.07 56.82
C ALA A 442 -13.24 -15.82 56.37
N GLU A 443 -12.79 -14.57 56.48
CA GLU A 443 -11.38 -14.21 56.46
C GLU A 443 -10.69 -15.08 57.51
N SER A 444 -10.10 -16.16 57.03
CA SER A 444 -9.32 -17.08 57.82
C SER A 444 -8.04 -16.34 58.16
N GLN A 445 -7.76 -16.15 59.44
CA GLN A 445 -6.51 -15.54 59.88
C GLN A 445 -5.32 -16.27 59.22
N PRO A 446 -4.29 -15.54 58.76
CA PRO A 446 -3.12 -16.16 58.16
C PRO A 446 -2.51 -17.15 59.14
N ILE A 447 -2.23 -18.37 58.66
CA ILE A 447 -1.63 -19.43 59.49
C ILE A 447 -0.17 -19.03 59.73
N GLU A 448 0.26 -18.96 60.99
CA GLU A 448 1.68 -18.79 61.29
C GLU A 448 2.46 -20.02 60.82
N LEU A 449 3.57 -19.82 60.10
CA LEU A 449 4.43 -20.91 59.59
C LEU A 449 4.83 -21.90 60.71
N ASP A 450 5.08 -21.40 61.91
CA ASP A 450 5.43 -22.22 63.07
C ASP A 450 4.28 -23.11 63.58
N ASP A 451 3.01 -22.77 63.27
CA ASP A 451 1.85 -23.61 63.60
C ASP A 451 1.66 -24.74 62.59
N ILE A 452 2.34 -24.73 61.44
CA ILE A 452 2.22 -25.80 60.44
C ILE A 452 3.03 -27.03 60.87
N MET A 453 2.36 -28.17 60.98
CA MET A 453 3.01 -29.46 61.29
C MET A 453 3.39 -30.23 60.03
N GLN A 454 2.50 -30.29 59.04
CA GLN A 454 2.69 -31.15 57.86
C GLN A 454 1.79 -30.72 56.69
N VAL A 455 2.33 -30.69 55.45
CA VAL A 455 1.51 -30.58 54.23
C VAL A 455 0.76 -31.89 54.07
N VAL A 456 -0.55 -31.83 53.85
CA VAL A 456 -1.37 -33.00 53.50
C VAL A 456 -1.90 -32.93 52.07
N TRP A 457 -2.03 -31.73 51.51
CA TRP A 457 -2.39 -31.50 50.11
C TRP A 457 -1.53 -30.38 49.52
N PRO A 458 -0.98 -30.53 48.30
CA PRO A 458 -0.10 -29.52 47.72
C PRO A 458 -0.85 -28.23 47.40
N ALA A 459 -0.12 -27.12 47.43
CA ALA A 459 -0.54 -25.90 46.74
C ALA A 459 -0.25 -26.05 45.23
N PHE A 460 -0.98 -25.34 44.39
CA PHE A 460 -0.77 -25.38 42.93
C PHE A 460 -0.37 -24.01 42.43
N HIS A 461 0.72 -23.93 41.67
CA HIS A 461 1.28 -22.68 41.16
C HIS A 461 1.47 -22.72 39.65
N VAL A 462 1.39 -21.55 39.05
CA VAL A 462 1.80 -21.27 37.68
C VAL A 462 3.07 -20.42 37.72
N PRO A 463 4.11 -20.75 36.95
CA PRO A 463 5.30 -19.92 36.81
C PRO A 463 4.91 -18.57 36.23
N SER A 464 5.49 -17.48 36.75
CA SER A 464 5.24 -16.15 36.19
C SER A 464 5.66 -16.10 34.72
N SER A 465 4.78 -15.62 33.85
CA SER A 465 5.04 -15.56 32.41
C SER A 465 6.08 -14.47 32.11
N GLN A 466 7.17 -14.83 31.44
CA GLN A 466 8.33 -13.99 31.10
C GLN A 466 8.06 -12.84 30.11
N LEU A 467 6.83 -12.35 29.96
CA LEU A 467 6.49 -11.52 28.80
C LEU A 467 6.72 -10.00 28.95
N GLU A 468 7.19 -9.49 30.09
CA GLU A 468 7.52 -8.06 30.21
C GLU A 468 8.83 -7.83 30.99
N ASP A 469 9.65 -6.90 30.47
CA ASP A 469 10.99 -6.44 30.92
C ASP A 469 11.06 -5.87 32.36
N ASP A 470 10.25 -6.37 33.30
CA ASP A 470 10.18 -5.84 34.65
C ASP A 470 11.14 -6.61 35.59
N VAL A 471 12.15 -5.90 36.10
CA VAL A 471 13.22 -6.38 36.99
C VAL A 471 12.72 -6.52 38.44
N GLY A 472 11.43 -6.83 38.62
CA GLY A 472 10.80 -7.07 39.91
C GLY A 472 10.77 -8.56 40.24
N ASP A 473 11.00 -8.90 41.52
CA ASP A 473 10.97 -10.27 42.05
C ASP A 473 9.82 -11.09 41.47
N GLN A 474 10.16 -12.07 40.61
CA GLN A 474 9.22 -12.91 39.88
C GLN A 474 8.58 -13.91 40.84
N ALA A 475 7.39 -13.60 41.37
CA ALA A 475 6.64 -14.52 42.21
C ALA A 475 5.75 -15.43 41.36
N SER A 476 5.88 -16.75 41.53
CA SER A 476 4.95 -17.72 40.96
C SER A 476 3.51 -17.43 41.39
N GLU A 477 2.57 -17.51 40.45
CA GLU A 477 1.17 -17.23 40.73
C GLU A 477 0.48 -18.43 41.40
N LEU A 478 -0.22 -18.19 42.51
CA LEU A 478 -0.99 -19.21 43.22
C LEU A 478 -2.32 -19.51 42.51
N VAL A 479 -2.49 -20.74 42.04
CA VAL A 479 -3.73 -21.24 41.41
C VAL A 479 -4.72 -21.75 42.44
N GLN A 480 -4.25 -22.57 43.38
CA GLN A 480 -5.09 -23.16 44.43
C GLN A 480 -4.25 -23.33 45.70
N ARG A 481 -4.84 -22.94 46.83
CA ARG A 481 -4.23 -23.13 48.15
C ARG A 481 -4.08 -24.61 48.49
N GLY A 482 -2.97 -24.94 49.13
CA GLY A 482 -2.72 -26.26 49.69
C GLY A 482 -3.39 -26.44 51.05
N HIS A 483 -3.36 -27.68 51.56
CA HIS A 483 -3.85 -28.00 52.90
C HIS A 483 -2.76 -28.53 53.82
N VAL A 484 -2.83 -28.08 55.07
CA VAL A 484 -1.90 -28.44 56.15
C VAL A 484 -2.64 -28.97 57.37
N ILE A 485 -1.95 -29.76 58.18
CA ILE A 485 -2.35 -29.94 59.59
C ILE A 485 -1.55 -28.95 60.43
N THR A 486 -2.22 -28.28 61.36
CA THR A 486 -1.59 -27.38 62.31
C THR A 486 -1.27 -28.05 63.66
N ARG A 487 -0.37 -27.48 64.47
CA ARG A 487 -0.09 -27.95 65.84
C ARG A 487 -1.36 -27.89 66.70
N SER A 488 -2.17 -26.84 66.50
CA SER A 488 -3.47 -26.71 67.15
C SER A 488 -4.40 -27.90 66.86
N GLN A 489 -4.44 -28.40 65.62
CA GLN A 489 -5.20 -29.60 65.25
C GLN A 489 -4.61 -30.92 65.78
N CYS A 490 -3.28 -31.00 65.89
CA CYS A 490 -2.57 -32.19 66.41
C CYS A 490 -2.68 -32.36 67.94
N ARG A 491 -2.86 -31.26 68.70
CA ARG A 491 -2.71 -31.22 70.16
C ARG A 491 -3.52 -32.27 70.92
N GLU A 492 -4.78 -32.49 70.54
CA GLU A 492 -5.65 -33.46 71.19
C GLU A 492 -5.16 -34.89 70.97
N ALA A 493 -4.72 -35.22 69.75
CA ALA A 493 -4.19 -36.52 69.39
C ALA A 493 -2.85 -36.79 70.11
N GLU A 494 -1.95 -35.81 70.18
CA GLU A 494 -0.68 -35.91 70.91
C GLU A 494 -0.90 -36.16 72.41
N THR A 495 -1.85 -35.43 73.01
CA THR A 495 -2.23 -35.60 74.41
C THR A 495 -2.78 -37.01 74.65
N GLU A 496 -3.59 -37.52 73.71
CA GLU A 496 -4.13 -38.88 73.80
C GLU A 496 -3.01 -39.94 73.77
N MET A 497 -2.08 -39.82 72.81
CA MET A 497 -0.94 -40.74 72.71
C MET A 497 -0.06 -40.68 73.96
N SER A 498 0.22 -39.48 74.48
CA SER A 498 1.02 -39.28 75.69
C SER A 498 0.37 -39.94 76.91
N ARG A 499 -0.95 -39.75 77.11
CA ARG A 499 -1.71 -40.40 78.19
C ARG A 499 -1.70 -41.92 78.07
N ARG A 500 -1.85 -42.47 76.87
CA ARG A 500 -1.81 -43.91 76.63
C ARG A 500 -0.44 -44.51 76.89
N ASN A 501 0.63 -43.85 76.43
CA ASN A 501 2.00 -44.27 76.67
C ASN A 501 2.32 -44.24 78.18
N ALA A 502 1.91 -43.20 78.90
CA ALA A 502 2.07 -43.12 80.35
C ALA A 502 1.35 -44.27 81.08
N ARG A 503 0.12 -44.61 80.69
CA ARG A 503 -0.63 -45.75 81.24
C ARG A 503 0.04 -47.09 80.93
N LYS A 504 0.60 -47.26 79.73
CA LYS A 504 1.31 -48.49 79.33
C LYS A 504 2.61 -48.66 80.15
N ASN A 505 3.39 -47.59 80.29
CA ASN A 505 4.64 -47.61 81.06
C ASN A 505 4.38 -47.83 82.56
N ALA A 506 3.31 -47.23 83.12
CA ALA A 506 2.92 -47.49 84.51
C ALA A 506 2.52 -48.95 84.76
N ARG A 507 1.85 -49.61 83.79
CA ARG A 507 1.51 -51.04 83.88
C ARG A 507 2.74 -51.95 83.74
N GLN A 508 3.70 -51.59 82.90
CA GLN A 508 4.94 -52.37 82.72
C GLN A 508 5.88 -52.22 83.93
N ASN A 509 6.02 -51.02 84.48
CA ASN A 509 6.87 -50.76 85.65
C ASN A 509 6.22 -51.18 86.98
N GLY A 510 4.89 -51.30 87.03
CA GLY A 510 4.17 -51.83 88.19
C GLY A 510 4.15 -53.36 88.31
N GLY A 511 4.66 -54.08 87.30
CA GLY A 511 4.55 -55.54 87.17
C GLY A 511 5.76 -56.35 87.63
N SER A 512 6.81 -55.74 88.19
CA SER A 512 7.99 -56.47 88.66
C SER A 512 8.65 -55.84 89.89
N SER A 513 8.00 -56.03 91.05
CA SER A 513 8.71 -56.08 92.32
C SER A 513 8.12 -57.23 93.15
N PRO A 514 8.85 -58.36 93.29
CA PRO A 514 8.55 -59.30 94.35
C PRO A 514 9.27 -58.79 95.59
N THR A 515 8.60 -58.06 96.49
CA THR A 515 8.88 -58.16 97.93
C THR A 515 7.95 -57.32 98.81
N GLN A 516 7.54 -57.98 99.90
CA GLN A 516 7.19 -57.43 101.21
C GLN A 516 5.83 -56.74 101.38
N ARG A 517 4.83 -57.61 101.61
CA ARG A 517 3.77 -57.37 102.61
C ARG A 517 4.41 -56.89 103.92
N LYS A 518 4.37 -55.57 104.17
CA LYS A 518 4.57 -55.00 105.50
C LYS A 518 3.31 -55.30 106.32
N ARG A 519 3.40 -56.32 107.17
CA ARG A 519 2.50 -56.52 108.31
C ARG A 519 2.50 -55.24 109.16
N ARG A 520 1.33 -54.66 109.38
CA ARG A 520 1.10 -53.74 110.50
C ARG A 520 0.68 -54.61 111.68
N ASP A 521 1.61 -54.79 112.62
CA ASP A 521 1.29 -55.15 114.00
C ASP A 521 0.72 -53.91 114.69
N SER A 522 -0.47 -54.05 115.27
CA SER A 522 -0.94 -53.18 116.33
C SER A 522 -1.62 -54.04 117.38
N ALA A 523 -1.00 -54.03 118.56
CA ALA A 523 -1.30 -54.82 119.73
C ALA A 523 -2.60 -54.38 120.44
N VAL A 524 -3.32 -55.39 120.92
CA VAL A 524 -3.86 -55.54 122.28
C VAL A 524 -4.58 -54.33 122.91
N PHE A 525 -5.90 -54.46 123.06
CA PHE A 525 -6.59 -54.11 124.31
C PHE A 525 -7.63 -55.18 124.65
N LEU A 526 -7.47 -55.78 125.84
CA LEU A 526 -8.38 -56.72 126.48
C LEU A 526 -9.44 -55.95 127.29
N SER A 527 -10.70 -56.36 127.19
CA SER A 527 -11.57 -56.52 128.38
C SER A 527 -12.81 -57.35 128.07
N LYS A 528 -12.81 -58.55 128.67
CA LYS A 528 -13.88 -59.44 129.13
C LYS A 528 -15.34 -58.95 128.99
N THR A 529 -16.22 -59.82 128.47
CA THR A 529 -17.19 -60.60 129.28
C THR A 529 -17.95 -61.63 128.40
N PHE A 530 -17.91 -62.90 128.82
CA PHE A 530 -18.81 -64.02 128.46
C PHE A 530 -20.22 -63.81 129.08
N PRO A 531 -21.27 -64.67 128.87
CA PRO A 531 -21.30 -65.98 128.19
C PRO A 531 -22.51 -66.25 127.26
N GLY A 532 -22.48 -67.37 126.52
CA GLY A 532 -23.67 -68.22 126.35
C GLY A 532 -23.92 -68.84 124.96
N GLY A 533 -24.04 -70.18 124.93
CA GLY A 533 -24.62 -71.01 123.85
C GLY A 533 -23.57 -71.68 122.96
N ILE A 534 -23.12 -72.91 123.20
CA ILE A 534 -23.79 -74.24 123.11
C ILE A 534 -24.51 -74.44 121.77
N GLY A 535 -23.95 -75.33 120.94
CA GLY A 535 -24.57 -75.80 119.70
C GLY A 535 -23.61 -76.59 118.81
N THR A 536 -23.44 -77.86 119.12
CA THR A 536 -23.08 -79.00 118.24
C THR A 536 -23.94 -78.97 116.94
N GLU A 537 -23.62 -79.54 115.77
CA GLU A 537 -22.98 -80.82 115.45
C GLU A 537 -22.86 -80.94 113.90
N LYS A 538 -21.80 -81.64 113.45
CA LYS A 538 -21.65 -82.58 112.32
C LYS A 538 -22.30 -82.38 110.93
N GLY A 539 -21.45 -82.66 109.93
CA GLY A 539 -21.72 -83.59 108.82
C GLY A 539 -20.38 -83.89 108.11
N ASN A 540 -19.95 -85.07 107.68
CA ASN A 540 -20.56 -86.38 107.38
C ASN A 540 -21.98 -86.68 107.81
#